data_AF-A0A8T7DJ08-F1
#
_entry.id   AF-A0A8T7DJ08-F1
#
_cell.length_a   1.000
_cell.length_b   1.000
_cell.length_c   1.000
_cell.angle_alpha   90.00
_cell.angle_beta   90.00
_cell.angle_gamma   90.00
#
_symmetry.space_group_name_H-M   'P 1'
#
loop_
_entity.id
_entity.type
_entity.pdbx_description
1 polymer ?
#
loop_
_entity_poly.entity_id
_entity_poly.type
_entity_poly.pdbx_seq_one_letter_code
_entity_poly.pdbx_strand_id
1 'polypeptide(L)'
;MQEQHPEPGTILYEDKLAGACHWSMQMRKGTCLRLIDNDGGANIGMLFYNPVNLLERYNAPDTLKCQHTFKLTKGNCLYSDMGRIFCSIVEDSVGWHESVCGNTTKNMVKQKWGERSYQEHHNNWNQNGYNSFLVELAK
;
A
#
# COMPACT_ATOMS: atom_id res chain seq x y z
N MET A 1 -6.97 -10.34 -34.62
CA MET A 1 -6.09 -11.04 -33.67
C MET A 1 -6.89 -11.22 -32.39
N GLN A 2 -7.08 -12.45 -31.90
CA GLN A 2 -7.77 -12.68 -30.63
C GLN A 2 -6.82 -12.27 -29.49
N GLU A 3 -7.22 -11.29 -28.68
CA GLU A 3 -6.54 -10.97 -27.43
C GLU A 3 -6.71 -12.16 -26.48
N GLN A 4 -5.60 -12.87 -26.21
CA GLN A 4 -5.60 -13.90 -25.17
C GLN A 4 -5.63 -13.20 -23.81
N HIS A 5 -6.77 -13.26 -23.14
CA HIS A 5 -6.88 -12.84 -21.75
C HIS A 5 -6.35 -13.96 -20.84
N PRO A 6 -5.51 -13.64 -19.83
CA PRO A 6 -5.07 -14.64 -18.86
C PRO A 6 -6.27 -15.20 -18.09
N GLU A 7 -6.25 -16.51 -17.83
CA GLU A 7 -7.30 -17.19 -17.07
C GLU A 7 -7.42 -16.61 -15.65
N PRO A 8 -8.64 -16.53 -15.07
CA PRO A 8 -8.82 -16.08 -13.69
C PRO A 8 -7.91 -16.83 -12.71
N GLY A 9 -7.18 -16.08 -11.88
CA GLY A 9 -6.24 -16.65 -10.90
C GLY A 9 -4.82 -16.87 -11.43
N THR A 10 -4.55 -16.60 -12.70
CA THR A 10 -3.17 -16.57 -13.22
C THR A 10 -2.34 -15.53 -12.47
N ILE A 11 -1.22 -15.96 -11.90
CA ILE A 11 -0.25 -15.06 -11.26
C ILE A 11 0.51 -14.30 -12.35
N LEU A 12 0.33 -12.98 -12.39
CA LEU A 12 1.01 -12.12 -13.36
C LEU A 12 2.40 -11.67 -12.88
N TYR A 13 2.56 -11.53 -11.56
CA TYR A 13 3.78 -11.10 -10.89
C TYR A 13 3.75 -11.59 -9.44
N GLU A 14 4.91 -12.04 -8.94
CA GLU A 14 5.11 -12.44 -7.55
C GLU A 14 6.50 -12.00 -7.11
N ASP A 15 6.59 -11.51 -5.88
CA ASP A 15 7.83 -11.05 -5.28
C ASP A 15 7.73 -11.08 -3.75
N LYS A 16 8.88 -11.20 -3.09
CA LYS A 16 8.99 -11.30 -1.63
C LYS A 16 9.76 -10.10 -1.08
N LEU A 17 9.03 -9.22 -0.41
CA LEU A 17 9.60 -8.02 0.18
C LEU A 17 10.32 -8.30 1.50
N ALA A 18 11.52 -7.75 1.64
CA ALA A 18 12.21 -7.69 2.92
C ALA A 18 11.56 -6.66 3.86
N GLY A 19 11.81 -6.79 5.16
CA GLY A 19 11.42 -5.77 6.14
C GLY A 19 12.02 -4.40 5.80
N ALA A 20 11.25 -3.34 6.06
CA ALA A 20 11.60 -1.96 5.72
C ALA A 20 11.86 -1.69 4.21
N CYS A 21 11.44 -2.60 3.33
CA CYS A 21 11.44 -2.36 1.89
C CYS A 21 10.29 -1.43 1.50
N HIS A 22 10.45 -0.77 0.35
CA HIS A 22 9.44 0.05 -0.28
C HIS A 22 9.49 -0.19 -1.79
N TRP A 23 8.33 -0.12 -2.43
CA TRP A 23 8.16 -0.41 -3.83
C TRP A 23 6.96 0.32 -4.42
N SER A 24 6.89 0.36 -5.73
CA SER A 24 5.75 0.89 -6.47
C SER A 24 5.53 0.05 -7.72
N MET A 25 4.28 -0.04 -8.14
CA MET A 25 3.90 -0.73 -9.36
C MET A 25 2.63 -0.09 -9.93
N GLN A 26 2.44 -0.22 -11.24
CA GLN A 26 1.19 0.14 -11.89
C GLN A 26 0.29 -1.10 -12.01
N MET A 27 -0.95 -0.98 -11.55
CA MET A 27 -1.94 -2.05 -11.65
C MET A 27 -2.97 -1.73 -12.73
N ARG A 28 -3.25 -2.70 -13.59
CA ARG A 28 -4.31 -2.58 -14.61
C ARG A 28 -5.66 -2.91 -13.99
N LYS A 29 -6.72 -2.27 -14.48
CA LYS A 29 -8.10 -2.63 -14.13
C LYS A 29 -8.35 -4.13 -14.37
N GLY A 30 -9.03 -4.78 -13.44
CA GLY A 30 -9.35 -6.21 -13.51
C GLY A 30 -8.27 -7.13 -12.97
N THR A 31 -7.17 -6.59 -12.44
CA THR A 31 -6.14 -7.37 -11.73
C THR A 31 -6.39 -7.35 -10.22
N CYS A 32 -5.83 -8.35 -9.52
CA CYS A 32 -5.91 -8.47 -8.07
C CYS A 32 -4.51 -8.45 -7.46
N LEU A 33 -4.32 -7.68 -6.39
CA LEU A 33 -3.10 -7.70 -5.57
C LEU A 33 -3.40 -8.51 -4.32
N ARG A 34 -2.58 -9.54 -4.08
CA ARG A 34 -2.61 -10.33 -2.86
C ARG A 34 -1.38 -10.05 -2.04
N LEU A 35 -1.60 -9.62 -0.80
CA LEU A 35 -0.57 -9.32 0.17
C LEU A 35 -0.57 -10.44 1.21
N ILE A 36 0.61 -11.00 1.49
CA ILE A 36 0.77 -12.17 2.35
C ILE A 36 1.80 -11.81 3.42
N ASP A 37 1.37 -11.86 4.68
CA ASP A 37 2.28 -11.85 5.82
C ASP A 37 2.68 -13.30 6.12
N ASN A 38 3.88 -13.69 5.69
CA ASN A 38 4.35 -15.08 5.79
C ASN A 38 4.70 -15.47 7.24
N ASP A 39 5.25 -14.54 8.01
CA ASP A 39 5.83 -14.79 9.33
C ASP A 39 4.96 -14.25 10.47
N GLY A 40 4.01 -13.36 10.16
CA GLY A 40 3.14 -12.72 11.14
C GLY A 40 3.74 -11.43 11.72
N GLY A 41 2.87 -10.46 12.02
CA GLY A 41 3.24 -9.21 12.67
C GLY A 41 3.78 -8.14 11.73
N ALA A 42 3.72 -8.37 10.42
CA ALA A 42 4.01 -7.34 9.43
C ALA A 42 2.87 -6.33 9.32
N ASN A 43 3.21 -5.10 8.93
CA ASN A 43 2.25 -4.13 8.46
C ASN A 43 2.76 -3.49 7.17
N ILE A 44 1.84 -2.87 6.43
CA ILE A 44 2.18 -2.10 5.25
C ILE A 44 1.44 -0.77 5.29
N GLY A 45 2.10 0.28 4.79
CA GLY A 45 1.45 1.51 4.39
C GLY A 45 1.29 1.51 2.88
N MET A 46 0.15 1.96 2.37
CA MET A 46 -0.12 2.04 0.94
C MET A 46 -0.56 3.44 0.52
N LEU A 47 -0.21 3.80 -0.71
CA LEU A 47 -0.77 4.95 -1.42
C LEU A 47 -1.29 4.47 -2.77
N PHE A 48 -2.39 5.08 -3.23
CA PHE A 48 -2.97 4.80 -4.54
C PHE A 48 -3.10 6.10 -5.31
N TYR A 49 -2.71 6.06 -6.58
CA TYR A 49 -2.81 7.16 -7.53
C TYR A 49 -3.36 6.62 -8.85
N ASN A 50 -4.09 7.45 -9.58
CA ASN A 50 -4.42 7.14 -10.97
C ASN A 50 -3.15 7.28 -11.83
N PRO A 51 -2.68 6.22 -12.50
CA PRO A 51 -1.43 6.25 -13.28
C PRO A 51 -1.48 7.20 -14.49
N VAL A 52 -2.67 7.58 -14.94
CA VAL A 52 -2.86 8.51 -16.08
C VAL A 52 -3.12 9.94 -15.61
N ASN A 53 -3.51 10.13 -14.35
CA ASN A 53 -3.75 11.43 -13.75
C ASN A 53 -3.32 11.43 -12.28
N LEU A 54 -2.06 11.75 -12.01
CA LEU A 54 -1.48 11.69 -10.65
C LEU A 54 -2.09 12.70 -9.66
N LEU A 55 -2.94 13.62 -10.11
CA LEU A 55 -3.72 14.49 -9.22
C LEU A 55 -4.88 13.76 -8.55
N GLU A 56 -5.39 12.69 -9.17
CA GLU A 56 -6.42 11.81 -8.60
C GLU A 56 -5.77 10.75 -7.72
N ARG A 57 -6.11 10.73 -6.43
CA ARG A 57 -5.47 9.88 -5.42
C ARG A 57 -6.47 9.34 -4.42
N TYR A 58 -6.04 8.33 -3.66
CA TYR A 58 -6.83 7.77 -2.59
C TYR A 58 -7.33 8.84 -1.60
N ASN A 59 -8.59 8.69 -1.19
CA ASN A 59 -9.25 9.58 -0.25
C ASN A 59 -9.83 8.75 0.91
N ALA A 60 -9.15 8.82 2.07
CA ALA A 60 -9.59 8.17 3.29
C ALA A 60 -10.95 8.70 3.80
N PRO A 61 -11.18 10.03 3.90
CA PRO A 61 -12.49 10.55 4.31
C PRO A 61 -13.67 9.99 3.52
N ASP A 62 -13.60 9.99 2.19
CA ASP A 62 -14.70 9.53 1.33
C ASP A 62 -14.86 8.01 1.44
N THR A 63 -13.73 7.29 1.49
CA THR A 63 -13.74 5.84 1.73
C THR A 63 -14.49 5.44 3.00
N LEU A 64 -14.23 6.14 4.11
CA LEU A 64 -14.83 5.80 5.40
C LEU A 64 -16.28 6.30 5.52
N LYS A 65 -16.52 7.56 5.13
CA LYS A 65 -17.83 8.22 5.28
C LYS A 65 -18.89 7.61 4.38
N CYS A 66 -18.59 7.38 3.10
CA CYS A 66 -19.56 6.83 2.15
C CYS A 66 -19.99 5.41 2.49
N GLN A 67 -19.17 4.67 3.25
CA GLN A 67 -19.46 3.30 3.67
C GLN A 67 -19.87 3.20 5.15
N HIS A 68 -20.02 4.33 5.84
CA HIS A 68 -20.41 4.42 7.25
C HIS A 68 -19.58 3.50 8.18
N THR A 69 -18.27 3.38 7.93
CA THR A 69 -17.40 2.48 8.70
C THR A 69 -16.01 3.08 8.91
N PHE A 70 -15.43 2.81 10.08
CA PHE A 70 -14.00 2.98 10.36
C PHE A 70 -13.20 1.67 10.24
N LYS A 71 -13.91 0.57 10.01
CA LYS A 71 -13.37 -0.78 9.89
C LYS A 71 -13.44 -1.20 8.42
N LEU A 72 -12.34 -1.04 7.70
CA LEU A 72 -12.21 -1.55 6.34
C LEU A 72 -11.88 -3.04 6.39
N THR A 73 -12.63 -3.83 5.62
CA THR A 73 -12.48 -5.27 5.50
C THR A 73 -13.09 -5.73 4.17
N LYS A 74 -13.22 -7.05 3.97
CA LYS A 74 -13.84 -7.65 2.79
C LYS A 74 -15.17 -6.97 2.43
N GLY A 75 -15.31 -6.61 1.15
CA GLY A 75 -16.46 -5.93 0.58
C GLY A 75 -16.34 -4.41 0.54
N ASN A 76 -15.40 -3.80 1.27
CA ASN A 76 -15.23 -2.36 1.24
C ASN A 76 -14.49 -1.87 -0.01
N CYS A 77 -14.89 -0.71 -0.51
CA CYS A 77 -14.28 -0.02 -1.64
C CYS A 77 -13.32 1.07 -1.15
N LEU A 78 -12.22 1.29 -1.86
CA LEU A 78 -11.27 2.37 -1.63
C LEU A 78 -11.49 3.45 -2.70
N TYR A 79 -11.86 4.64 -2.25
CA TYR A 79 -12.30 5.74 -3.10
C TYR A 79 -11.15 6.71 -3.40
N SER A 80 -11.22 7.31 -4.57
CA SER A 80 -10.41 8.46 -4.96
C SER A 80 -11.05 9.77 -4.47
N ASP A 81 -10.26 10.84 -4.47
CA ASP A 81 -10.73 12.21 -4.20
C ASP A 81 -11.64 12.79 -5.30
N MET A 82 -11.79 12.10 -6.41
CA MET A 82 -12.76 12.40 -7.47
C MET A 82 -14.02 11.51 -7.40
N GLY A 83 -14.21 10.75 -6.32
CA GLY A 83 -15.39 9.92 -6.07
C GLY A 83 -15.44 8.60 -6.85
N ARG A 84 -14.37 8.25 -7.58
CA ARG A 84 -14.25 6.94 -8.26
C ARG A 84 -13.71 5.88 -7.31
N ILE A 85 -14.10 4.62 -7.53
CA ILE A 85 -13.52 3.48 -6.82
C ILE A 85 -12.21 3.09 -7.50
N PHE A 86 -11.10 3.10 -6.76
CA PHE A 86 -9.82 2.59 -7.24
C PHE A 86 -9.75 1.07 -7.15
N CYS A 87 -10.13 0.51 -6.02
CA CYS A 87 -10.19 -0.94 -5.81
C CYS A 87 -11.16 -1.28 -4.69
N SER A 88 -11.41 -2.57 -4.50
CA SER A 88 -12.14 -3.11 -3.36
C SER A 88 -11.33 -4.19 -2.67
N ILE A 89 -11.59 -4.39 -1.38
CA ILE A 89 -11.02 -5.50 -0.61
C ILE A 89 -11.89 -6.72 -0.90
N VAL A 90 -11.41 -7.62 -1.76
CA VAL A 90 -12.20 -8.78 -2.20
C VAL A 90 -12.11 -9.96 -1.24
N GLU A 91 -11.01 -10.07 -0.50
CA GLU A 91 -10.79 -11.06 0.56
C GLU A 91 -9.96 -10.43 1.68
N ASP A 92 -10.18 -10.87 2.91
CA ASP A 92 -9.48 -10.37 4.10
C ASP A 92 -9.44 -11.45 5.18
N SER A 93 -8.24 -11.82 5.62
CA SER A 93 -8.00 -12.76 6.73
C SER A 93 -7.67 -12.07 8.06
N VAL A 94 -7.41 -10.76 8.06
CA VAL A 94 -7.07 -9.97 9.25
C VAL A 94 -8.33 -9.41 9.91
N GLY A 95 -9.30 -9.03 9.10
CA GLY A 95 -10.63 -8.58 9.52
C GLY A 95 -10.74 -7.09 9.81
N TRP A 96 -9.63 -6.35 9.91
CA TRP A 96 -9.64 -4.88 10.02
C TRP A 96 -8.36 -4.25 9.46
N HIS A 97 -8.56 -3.33 8.51
CA HIS A 97 -7.57 -2.40 8.00
C HIS A 97 -7.96 -0.96 8.37
N GLU A 98 -6.99 -0.20 8.85
CA GLU A 98 -7.19 1.20 9.24
C GLU A 98 -6.69 2.15 8.13
N SER A 99 -7.20 3.38 8.10
CA SER A 99 -6.82 4.37 7.08
C SER A 99 -6.58 5.79 7.64
N VAL A 100 -6.30 5.90 8.94
CA VAL A 100 -6.24 7.16 9.68
C VAL A 100 -4.93 7.37 10.44
N CYS A 101 -4.14 6.33 10.73
CA CYS A 101 -3.00 6.42 11.64
C CYS A 101 -1.72 7.00 10.99
N GLY A 102 -1.76 7.33 9.70
CA GLY A 102 -0.64 7.93 8.98
C GLY A 102 0.53 6.96 8.83
N ASN A 103 1.75 7.49 8.67
CA ASN A 103 2.95 6.68 8.48
C ASN A 103 4.09 7.12 9.41
N THR A 104 5.04 6.22 9.63
CA THR A 104 6.23 6.46 10.45
C THR A 104 7.14 7.53 9.84
N THR A 105 7.68 8.39 10.71
CA THR A 105 8.65 9.44 10.33
C THR A 105 10.05 9.11 10.86
N LYS A 106 11.09 9.77 10.34
CA LYS A 106 12.47 9.62 10.83
C LYS A 106 12.57 9.84 12.35
N ASN A 107 11.85 10.83 12.89
CA ASN A 107 11.85 11.15 14.31
C ASN A 107 11.21 10.03 15.15
N MET A 108 10.08 9.47 14.71
CA MET A 108 9.42 8.36 15.40
C MET A 108 10.32 7.11 15.44
N VAL A 109 10.98 6.80 14.32
CA VAL A 109 11.90 5.66 14.23
C VAL A 109 13.11 5.90 15.13
N LYS A 110 13.69 7.10 15.12
CA LYS A 110 14.80 7.48 16.00
C LYS A 110 14.44 7.36 17.48
N GLN A 111 13.24 7.80 17.87
CA GLN A 111 12.79 7.73 19.26
C GLN A 111 12.63 6.27 19.74
N LYS A 112 12.14 5.38 18.87
CA LYS A 112 11.84 3.99 19.24
C LYS A 112 13.05 3.05 19.15
N TRP A 113 13.91 3.22 18.16
CA TRP A 113 15.01 2.30 17.85
C TRP A 113 16.39 2.95 17.77
N GLY A 114 16.50 4.24 18.06
CA GLY A 114 17.73 5.00 17.91
C GLY A 114 18.03 5.41 16.46
N GLU A 115 19.13 6.13 16.28
CA GLU A 115 19.61 6.52 14.95
C GLU A 115 20.59 5.47 14.42
N ARG A 116 20.40 5.06 13.16
CA ARG A 116 21.34 4.24 12.40
C ARG A 116 21.52 4.89 11.04
N SER A 117 22.68 5.50 10.83
CA SER A 117 23.01 6.17 9.57
C SER A 117 23.36 5.16 8.47
N TYR A 118 23.22 5.57 7.21
CA TYR A 118 23.65 4.75 6.09
C TYR A 118 25.18 4.57 6.06
N GLN A 119 25.93 5.60 6.45
CA GLN A 119 27.39 5.60 6.44
C GLN A 119 27.98 4.53 7.37
N GLU A 120 27.32 4.25 8.50
CA GLU A 120 27.79 3.28 9.49
C GLU A 120 27.16 1.89 9.30
N HIS A 121 25.90 1.83 8.84
CA HIS A 121 25.12 0.59 8.82
C HIS A 121 24.78 0.07 7.41
N HIS A 122 25.17 0.79 6.35
CA HIS A 122 24.85 0.46 4.96
C HIS A 122 23.37 0.12 4.80
N ASN A 123 23.03 -1.05 4.25
CA ASN A 123 21.65 -1.48 4.02
C ASN A 123 20.85 -1.75 5.31
N ASN A 124 21.51 -1.82 6.46
CA ASN A 124 20.86 -2.03 7.77
C ASN A 124 20.55 -0.72 8.51
N TRP A 125 20.63 0.41 7.82
CA TRP A 125 20.25 1.71 8.37
C TRP A 125 18.73 1.82 8.62
N ASN A 126 18.34 2.73 9.50
CA ASN A 126 16.94 2.88 9.90
C ASN A 126 16.15 3.67 8.85
N GLN A 127 15.26 2.98 8.14
CA GLN A 127 14.30 3.59 7.21
C GLN A 127 13.03 4.04 7.93
N ASN A 128 12.25 4.89 7.27
CA ASN A 128 10.94 5.34 7.76
C ASN A 128 9.97 5.47 6.59
N GLY A 129 8.68 5.24 6.88
CA GLY A 129 7.67 5.15 5.84
C GLY A 129 7.42 6.46 5.08
N TYR A 130 7.57 7.63 5.73
CA TYR A 130 7.45 8.92 5.03
C TYR A 130 8.50 9.07 3.92
N ASN A 131 9.77 8.83 4.23
CA ASN A 131 10.83 8.88 3.23
C ASN A 131 10.67 7.80 2.17
N SER A 132 10.27 6.59 2.58
CA SER A 132 9.99 5.49 1.64
C SER A 132 8.94 5.87 0.59
N PHE A 133 7.85 6.53 1.00
CA PHE A 133 6.86 7.03 0.04
C PHE A 133 7.42 8.13 -0.86
N LEU A 134 8.19 9.08 -0.32
CA LEU A 134 8.80 10.13 -1.15
C LEU A 134 9.75 9.56 -2.21
N VAL A 135 10.51 8.51 -1.87
CA VAL A 135 11.39 7.82 -2.82
C VAL A 135 10.57 7.16 -3.93
N GLU A 136 9.53 6.40 -3.59
CA GLU A 136 8.70 5.72 -4.60
C GLU A 136 7.89 6.68 -5.47
N LEU A 137 7.42 7.80 -4.91
CA LEU A 137 6.67 8.80 -5.67
C LEU A 137 7.54 9.63 -6.62
N ALA A 138 8.86 9.63 -6.41
CA ALA A 138 9.81 10.36 -7.25
C ALA A 138 10.40 9.52 -8.40
N LYS A 139 10.10 8.21 -8.45
CA LYS A 139 10.51 7.31 -9.55
C LYS A 139 9.67 7.52 -10.80
#